data_AF-R6XY82-F1
#
_entry.id   AF-R6XY82-F1
#
_cell.length_a   1.000
_cell.length_b   1.000
_cell.length_c   1.000
_cell.angle_alpha   90.00
_cell.angle_beta   90.00
_cell.angle_gamma   90.00
#
_symmetry.space_group_name_H-M   'P 1'
#
loop_
_entity.id
_entity.type
_entity.pdbx_description
1 polymer ?
#
loop_
_entity_poly.entity_id
_entity_poly.type
_entity_poly.pdbx_seq_one_letter_code
_entity_poly.pdbx_strand_id
1 'polypeptide(L)'
;MNLTTIKTSLVHLFTAGLLTAGLVTLGSCTTSETGNKNTKNAKNQYTEEEIAKFNNLTDIEVLMNTLSELDKIDNFYIKTTGKTTTKAGFIPYNQNTETTLYSINRNMYNNISSTSAFVNHYHTSYTIGNQVYFYDSEDKKTLKTTDLKYKETFGKLPTYSTVFNYIITEADIISSSRVVNADKLEFKFNLNTTTTTEELKKQMKVFGGLSSYPTFEVVMLTIVIDANFRLISFDNHEEYLTNKAPLGDIHCIQDLSSTTYYEDYELPDYKGFLKRANS
;
A
#
# COMPACT_ATOMS: atom_id res chain seq x y z
N MET A 1 -11.09 18.46 -37.97
CA MET A 1 -10.18 18.80 -36.84
C MET A 1 -9.34 17.58 -36.57
N ASN A 2 -8.00 17.68 -36.57
CA ASN A 2 -7.11 16.50 -36.65
C ASN A 2 -6.83 15.87 -35.28
N LEU A 3 -6.96 14.53 -35.19
CA LEU A 3 -6.67 13.76 -33.97
C LEU A 3 -5.19 13.79 -33.54
N THR A 4 -4.27 14.20 -34.42
CA THR A 4 -2.83 14.23 -34.16
C THR A 4 -2.39 15.32 -33.17
N THR A 5 -3.19 16.36 -32.92
CA THR A 5 -2.79 17.47 -32.03
C THR A 5 -2.94 17.14 -30.53
N ILE A 6 -3.72 16.13 -30.16
CA ILE A 6 -3.95 15.78 -28.74
C ILE A 6 -2.77 14.99 -28.14
N LYS A 7 -2.05 14.20 -28.95
CA LYS A 7 -0.93 13.37 -28.46
C LYS A 7 0.28 14.17 -27.96
N THR A 8 0.47 15.41 -28.41
CA THR A 8 1.70 16.17 -28.10
C THR A 8 1.63 16.96 -26.79
N SER A 9 0.44 17.20 -26.23
CA SER A 9 0.27 18.01 -25.01
C SER A 9 0.28 17.20 -23.71
N LEU A 10 0.19 15.87 -23.75
CA LEU A 10 0.27 15.01 -22.55
C LEU A 10 1.72 14.63 -22.16
N VAL A 11 2.68 14.77 -23.08
CA VAL A 11 4.05 14.23 -22.96
C VAL A 11 5.02 15.23 -22.28
N HIS A 12 4.55 16.37 -21.78
CA HIS A 12 5.40 17.45 -21.24
C HIS A 12 5.05 17.89 -19.81
N LEU A 13 4.39 17.04 -19.00
CA LEU A 13 4.23 17.28 -17.55
C LEU A 13 5.06 16.36 -16.63
N PHE A 14 5.77 15.36 -17.15
CA PHE A 14 6.56 14.40 -16.36
C PHE A 14 8.07 14.75 -16.26
N THR A 15 8.39 16.03 -16.08
CA THR A 15 9.76 16.52 -15.85
C THR A 15 9.85 17.52 -14.69
N ALA A 16 9.31 17.14 -13.54
CA ALA A 16 9.69 17.67 -12.23
C ALA A 16 9.59 16.54 -11.19
N GLY A 17 10.60 16.39 -10.33
CA GLY A 17 10.69 15.24 -9.43
C GLY A 17 9.57 15.22 -8.39
N LEU A 18 8.81 14.12 -8.33
CA LEU A 18 7.87 13.85 -7.24
C LEU A 18 8.31 12.63 -6.45
N LEU A 19 8.52 12.88 -5.16
CA LEU A 19 8.73 11.91 -4.10
C LEU A 19 7.47 11.06 -3.89
N THR A 20 7.50 9.84 -4.42
CA THR A 20 6.48 8.80 -4.24
C THR A 20 6.53 8.21 -2.82
N ALA A 21 5.45 7.56 -2.38
CA ALA A 21 5.35 7.08 -1.00
C ALA A 21 4.17 6.09 -0.80
N GLY A 22 4.44 4.81 -0.48
CA GLY A 22 3.37 3.81 -0.30
C GLY A 22 2.69 3.62 1.05
N LEU A 23 1.46 3.09 1.00
CA LEU A 23 0.82 2.40 2.14
C LEU A 23 1.76 1.32 2.66
N VAL A 24 1.63 0.92 3.93
CA VAL A 24 2.73 0.24 4.65
C VAL A 24 2.40 -1.19 5.05
N THR A 25 3.38 -2.07 4.87
CA THR A 25 3.32 -3.50 5.20
C THR A 25 4.54 -3.88 6.02
N LEU A 26 4.31 -4.74 7.01
CA LEU A 26 5.36 -5.39 7.78
C LEU A 26 5.12 -6.89 7.81
N GLY A 27 6.22 -7.64 7.82
CA GLY A 27 6.25 -9.08 7.87
C GLY A 27 6.91 -9.62 9.13
N SER A 28 6.70 -10.91 9.41
CA SER A 28 7.36 -11.73 10.46
C SER A 28 6.58 -12.06 11.76
N CYS A 29 5.37 -12.61 11.63
CA CYS A 29 4.79 -13.86 12.21
C CYS A 29 4.24 -14.17 13.65
N THR A 30 2.98 -14.69 13.71
CA THR A 30 2.29 -15.46 14.80
C THR A 30 0.88 -15.98 14.41
N THR A 31 0.23 -16.85 15.20
CA THR A 31 -0.98 -17.66 14.86
C THR A 31 -2.35 -17.14 15.32
N SER A 32 -3.29 -17.06 14.37
CA SER A 32 -4.76 -17.28 14.42
C SER A 32 -5.65 -16.58 15.47
N GLU A 33 -6.64 -15.84 14.97
CA GLU A 33 -8.05 -16.29 15.02
C GLU A 33 -8.84 -15.74 13.81
N THR A 34 -9.86 -16.47 13.36
CA THR A 34 -10.61 -16.15 12.13
C THR A 34 -11.85 -15.30 12.38
N GLY A 35 -11.90 -14.10 11.77
CA GLY A 35 -13.10 -13.28 11.66
C GLY A 35 -12.79 -11.97 10.93
N ASN A 36 -13.69 -11.35 10.16
CA ASN A 36 -15.04 -11.76 9.76
C ASN A 36 -15.35 -11.09 8.40
N LYS A 37 -15.96 -11.79 7.44
CA LYS A 37 -16.33 -11.21 6.14
C LYS A 37 -17.59 -10.35 6.30
N ASN A 38 -17.43 -9.09 6.72
CA ASN A 38 -18.51 -8.12 6.66
C ASN A 38 -18.65 -7.53 5.26
N THR A 39 -19.48 -8.20 4.47
CA THR A 39 -20.15 -7.64 3.32
C THR A 39 -20.93 -6.37 3.67
N LYS A 40 -20.77 -5.32 2.86
CA LYS A 40 -21.88 -4.47 2.40
C LYS A 40 -21.45 -3.67 1.18
N ASN A 41 -21.73 -4.22 0.01
CA ASN A 41 -22.12 -3.41 -1.14
C ASN A 41 -23.34 -4.10 -1.74
N ALA A 42 -24.45 -3.37 -1.85
CA ALA A 42 -25.62 -3.86 -2.56
C ALA A 42 -25.24 -3.96 -4.04
N LYS A 43 -25.13 -5.17 -4.58
CA LYS A 43 -24.83 -5.39 -5.99
C LYS A 43 -25.98 -4.89 -6.86
N ASN A 44 -25.88 -3.64 -7.31
CA ASN A 44 -26.28 -3.33 -8.67
C ASN A 44 -25.19 -3.91 -9.59
N GLN A 45 -25.60 -4.70 -10.58
CA GLN A 45 -24.68 -5.20 -11.59
C GLN A 45 -24.23 -4.06 -12.51
N TYR A 46 -22.98 -4.10 -12.96
CA TYR A 46 -22.47 -3.15 -13.96
C TYR A 46 -23.17 -3.37 -15.31
N THR A 47 -23.55 -2.27 -15.95
CA THR A 47 -24.15 -2.26 -17.28
C THR A 47 -23.13 -2.58 -18.38
N GLU A 48 -23.61 -2.99 -19.56
CA GLU A 48 -22.76 -3.23 -20.72
C GLU A 48 -21.97 -1.97 -21.14
N GLU A 49 -22.57 -0.77 -21.00
CA GLU A 49 -21.91 0.50 -21.28
C GLU A 49 -20.76 0.79 -20.31
N GLU A 50 -20.95 0.53 -19.00
CA GLU A 50 -19.90 0.67 -17.99
C GLU A 50 -18.74 -0.30 -18.23
N ILE A 51 -19.05 -1.55 -18.58
CA ILE A 51 -18.06 -2.58 -18.94
C ILE A 51 -17.29 -2.19 -20.20
N ALA A 52 -17.98 -1.66 -21.22
CA ALA A 52 -17.38 -1.32 -22.52
C ALA A 52 -16.27 -0.26 -22.43
N LYS A 53 -16.29 0.61 -21.40
CA LYS A 53 -15.22 1.60 -21.13
C LYS A 53 -13.85 0.93 -21.00
N PHE A 54 -13.78 -0.24 -20.38
CA PHE A 54 -12.53 -0.95 -20.09
C PHE A 54 -11.96 -1.72 -21.29
N ASN A 55 -12.76 -1.96 -22.34
CA ASN A 55 -12.30 -2.67 -23.54
C ASN A 55 -11.27 -1.87 -24.35
N ASN A 56 -11.26 -0.54 -24.20
CA ASN A 56 -10.37 0.37 -24.92
C ASN A 56 -9.16 0.83 -24.08
N LEU A 57 -8.94 0.23 -22.89
CA LEU A 57 -7.87 0.61 -21.97
C LEU A 57 -6.93 -0.56 -21.69
N THR A 58 -5.63 -0.28 -21.64
CA THR A 58 -4.61 -1.18 -21.06
C THR A 58 -4.77 -1.27 -19.53
N ASP A 59 -4.22 -2.31 -18.89
CA ASP A 59 -4.36 -2.45 -17.43
C ASP A 59 -3.61 -1.32 -16.69
N ILE A 60 -2.50 -0.83 -17.26
CA ILE A 60 -1.76 0.32 -16.73
C ILE A 60 -2.55 1.63 -16.84
N GLU A 61 -3.29 1.85 -17.93
CA GLU A 61 -4.22 3.01 -18.02
C GLU A 61 -5.35 2.92 -16.98
N VAL A 62 -5.88 1.71 -16.71
CA VAL A 62 -6.87 1.51 -15.64
C VAL A 62 -6.26 1.82 -14.26
N LEU A 63 -5.05 1.35 -13.98
CA LEU A 63 -4.32 1.65 -12.74
C LEU A 63 -4.08 3.16 -12.58
N MET A 64 -3.63 3.83 -13.64
CA MET A 64 -3.36 5.27 -13.62
C MET A 64 -4.64 6.10 -13.47
N ASN A 65 -5.74 5.71 -14.12
CA ASN A 65 -7.05 6.33 -13.89
C ASN A 65 -7.51 6.13 -12.44
N THR A 66 -7.32 4.93 -11.87
CA THR A 66 -7.67 4.63 -10.47
C THR A 66 -6.90 5.51 -9.48
N LEU A 67 -5.59 5.69 -9.72
CA LEU A 67 -4.75 6.60 -8.92
C LEU A 67 -5.17 8.06 -9.11
N SER A 68 -5.56 8.48 -10.31
CA SER A 68 -6.04 9.83 -10.60
C SER A 68 -7.38 10.15 -9.96
N GLU A 69 -8.33 9.21 -9.92
CA GLU A 69 -9.59 9.40 -9.19
C GLU A 69 -9.37 9.42 -7.68
N LEU A 70 -8.46 8.60 -7.15
CA LEU A 70 -8.11 8.66 -5.74
C LEU A 70 -7.46 10.01 -5.36
N ASP A 71 -6.59 10.58 -6.21
CA ASP A 71 -5.96 11.89 -5.99
C ASP A 71 -6.95 13.07 -5.97
N LYS A 72 -8.15 12.91 -6.55
CA LYS A 72 -9.22 13.93 -6.46
C LYS A 72 -9.96 13.92 -5.11
N ILE A 73 -9.68 12.95 -4.24
CA ILE A 73 -10.43 12.73 -3.00
C ILE A 73 -9.63 13.26 -1.80
N ASP A 74 -10.18 14.28 -1.15
CA ASP A 74 -9.55 14.95 0.00
C ASP A 74 -9.55 14.12 1.28
N ASN A 75 -10.54 13.23 1.44
CA ASN A 75 -10.74 12.42 2.63
C ASN A 75 -11.12 10.98 2.24
N PHE A 76 -10.31 10.02 2.68
CA PHE A 76 -10.61 8.59 2.56
C PHE A 76 -9.90 7.81 3.68
N TYR A 77 -10.33 6.58 3.90
CA TYR A 77 -9.72 5.63 4.81
C TYR A 77 -9.45 4.30 4.08
N ILE A 78 -8.28 3.71 4.28
CA ILE A 78 -7.94 2.35 3.84
C ILE A 78 -7.58 1.54 5.08
N LYS A 79 -8.28 0.42 5.28
CA LYS A 79 -7.90 -0.61 6.25
C LYS A 79 -7.22 -1.76 5.51
N THR A 80 -6.02 -2.11 5.93
CA THR A 80 -5.28 -3.29 5.46
C THR A 80 -5.10 -4.28 6.60
N THR A 81 -5.44 -5.55 6.36
CA THR A 81 -5.12 -6.68 7.23
C THR A 81 -4.19 -7.62 6.49
N GLY A 82 -3.07 -7.97 7.12
CA GLY A 82 -2.00 -8.75 6.54
C GLY A 82 -1.73 -10.04 7.29
N LYS A 83 -1.42 -11.10 6.54
CA LYS A 83 -0.94 -12.36 7.05
C LYS A 83 0.34 -12.76 6.31
N THR A 84 1.47 -12.75 7.02
CA THR A 84 2.68 -13.46 6.59
C THR A 84 2.54 -14.96 6.93
N THR A 85 3.36 -15.81 6.34
CA THR A 85 3.62 -17.19 6.76
C THR A 85 5.04 -17.58 6.40
N THR A 86 5.68 -18.40 7.24
CA THR A 86 7.03 -18.95 7.00
C THR A 86 7.30 -20.19 7.87
N LYS A 87 8.47 -20.79 7.66
CA LYS A 87 9.07 -21.85 8.49
C LYS A 87 10.46 -21.41 8.94
N ALA A 88 10.62 -21.17 10.25
CA ALA A 88 11.94 -20.99 10.84
C ALA A 88 12.48 -22.37 11.24
N GLY A 89 13.27 -22.99 10.34
CA GLY A 89 13.63 -24.40 10.45
C GLY A 89 12.39 -25.30 10.38
N PHE A 90 12.09 -26.02 11.47
CA PHE A 90 10.92 -26.89 11.57
C PHE A 90 9.66 -26.22 12.15
N ILE A 91 9.74 -24.97 12.63
CA ILE A 91 8.64 -24.31 13.34
C ILE A 91 7.84 -23.41 12.39
N PRO A 92 6.52 -23.63 12.21
CA PRO A 92 5.66 -22.75 11.43
C PRO A 92 5.37 -21.44 12.18
N TYR A 93 5.33 -20.34 11.44
CA TYR A 93 5.34 -18.98 11.97
C TYR A 93 4.42 -18.16 11.03
N ASN A 94 3.30 -17.56 11.49
CA ASN A 94 2.21 -16.98 10.63
C ASN A 94 2.32 -15.42 10.45
N GLN A 95 1.36 -14.56 10.86
CA GLN A 95 1.45 -13.12 11.28
C GLN A 95 0.04 -12.51 11.26
N ASN A 96 -0.17 -11.49 12.09
CA ASN A 96 -1.18 -10.47 11.82
C ASN A 96 -0.51 -9.07 11.74
N THR A 97 -0.68 -8.41 10.60
CA THR A 97 -0.30 -7.01 10.37
C THR A 97 -1.60 -6.22 10.23
N GLU A 98 -1.77 -5.11 10.95
CA GLU A 98 -2.87 -4.17 10.72
C GLU A 98 -2.32 -2.80 10.37
N THR A 99 -2.72 -2.28 9.21
CA THR A 99 -2.37 -0.94 8.76
C THR A 99 -3.64 -0.14 8.50
N THR A 100 -3.68 1.10 8.96
CA THR A 100 -4.73 2.07 8.66
C THR A 100 -4.11 3.28 7.98
N LEU A 101 -4.54 3.64 6.77
CA LEU A 101 -4.21 4.92 6.13
C LEU A 101 -5.44 5.80 6.09
N TYR A 102 -5.30 7.07 6.47
CA TYR A 102 -6.31 8.10 6.29
C TYR A 102 -5.71 9.22 5.45
N SER A 103 -6.42 9.66 4.42
CA SER A 103 -6.25 11.01 3.90
C SER A 103 -7.18 11.92 4.69
N ILE A 104 -6.64 13.01 5.25
CA ILE A 104 -7.37 13.98 6.07
C ILE A 104 -7.07 15.38 5.52
N ASN A 105 -7.98 15.91 4.71
CA ASN A 105 -7.76 17.10 3.90
C ASN A 105 -6.45 17.00 3.10
N ARG A 106 -6.25 15.90 2.39
CA ARG A 106 -5.04 15.55 1.60
C ARG A 106 -3.76 15.26 2.41
N ASN A 107 -3.80 15.30 3.75
CA ASN A 107 -2.67 14.96 4.62
C ASN A 107 -2.75 13.47 4.99
N MET A 108 -1.63 12.74 4.91
CA MET A 108 -1.62 11.28 5.04
C MET A 108 -1.26 10.85 6.46
N TYR A 109 -2.25 10.36 7.22
CA TYR A 109 -2.08 9.80 8.56
C TYR A 109 -2.11 8.28 8.49
N ASN A 110 -1.05 7.60 8.95
CA ASN A 110 -0.92 6.16 8.85
C ASN A 110 -0.53 5.54 10.20
N ASN A 111 -1.24 4.49 10.62
CA ASN A 111 -0.80 3.61 11.71
C ASN A 111 -0.46 2.24 11.14
N ILE A 112 0.52 1.60 11.75
CA ILE A 112 0.99 0.25 11.45
C ILE A 112 1.15 -0.47 12.79
N SER A 113 0.57 -1.66 12.88
CA SER A 113 0.79 -2.62 13.96
C SER A 113 1.26 -3.93 13.37
N SER A 114 2.43 -4.41 13.79
CA SER A 114 2.96 -5.72 13.42
C SER A 114 3.25 -6.50 14.70
N THR A 115 2.40 -7.49 14.99
CA THR A 115 2.48 -8.24 16.25
C THR A 115 2.74 -9.71 15.99
N SER A 116 3.76 -10.22 16.69
CA SER A 116 4.46 -11.45 16.36
C SER A 116 5.14 -12.04 17.61
N ALA A 117 5.67 -13.26 17.53
CA ALA A 117 6.50 -13.82 18.62
C ALA A 117 7.90 -13.18 18.71
N PHE A 118 8.41 -12.57 17.63
CA PHE A 118 9.73 -11.93 17.57
C PHE A 118 9.71 -10.47 17.07
N VAL A 119 8.54 -9.93 16.75
CA VAL A 119 8.30 -8.54 16.34
C VAL A 119 7.06 -8.02 17.08
N ASN A 120 7.19 -6.90 17.78
CA ASN A 120 6.06 -6.20 18.38
C ASN A 120 6.25 -4.71 18.14
N HIS A 121 5.97 -4.30 16.91
CA HIS A 121 6.34 -2.98 16.40
C HIS A 121 5.08 -2.19 16.04
N TYR A 122 4.99 -0.98 16.57
CA TYR A 122 3.94 -0.01 16.28
C TYR A 122 4.57 1.26 15.74
N HIS A 123 4.12 1.68 14.57
CA HIS A 123 4.58 2.91 13.95
C HIS A 123 3.38 3.76 13.52
N THR A 124 3.40 5.04 13.83
CA THR A 124 2.41 6.01 13.35
C THR A 124 3.14 7.14 12.65
N SER A 125 2.70 7.53 11.46
CA SER A 125 3.18 8.71 10.75
C SER A 125 2.04 9.64 10.36
N TYR A 126 2.30 10.94 10.29
CA TYR A 126 1.38 11.94 9.75
C TYR A 126 2.16 12.96 8.91
N THR A 127 1.88 12.99 7.61
CA THR A 127 2.56 13.85 6.64
C THR A 127 1.69 15.07 6.33
N ILE A 128 2.23 16.27 6.60
CA ILE A 128 1.62 17.57 6.29
C ILE A 128 2.60 18.36 5.43
N GLY A 129 2.33 18.45 4.12
CA GLY A 129 3.28 19.01 3.16
C GLY A 129 4.60 18.25 3.19
N ASN A 130 5.72 18.95 3.45
CA ASN A 130 7.04 18.31 3.59
C ASN A 130 7.37 17.85 5.03
N GLN A 131 6.49 18.10 6.01
CA GLN A 131 6.72 17.79 7.41
C GLN A 131 6.11 16.44 7.77
N VAL A 132 6.87 15.63 8.50
CA VAL A 132 6.46 14.30 8.94
C VAL A 132 6.55 14.25 10.44
N TYR A 133 5.42 13.97 11.07
CA TYR A 133 5.30 13.70 12.49
C TYR A 133 5.21 12.19 12.64
N PHE A 134 6.06 11.55 13.43
CA PHE A 134 6.05 10.09 13.57
C PHE A 134 6.25 9.63 15.01
N TYR A 135 5.63 8.52 15.38
CA TYR A 135 5.89 7.78 16.60
C TYR A 135 6.38 6.40 16.22
N ASP A 136 7.44 5.96 16.88
CA ASP A 136 7.96 4.60 16.75
C ASP A 136 8.01 3.93 18.13
N SER A 137 7.54 2.69 18.22
CA SER A 137 7.50 1.90 19.45
C SER A 137 8.85 1.60 20.07
N GLU A 138 9.95 1.65 19.31
CA GLU A 138 11.30 1.48 19.84
C GLU A 138 11.77 2.76 20.55
N ASP A 139 11.53 3.92 19.93
CA ASP A 139 11.89 5.25 20.41
C ASP A 139 10.96 5.80 21.51
N LYS A 140 9.70 5.31 21.55
CA LYS A 140 8.65 5.62 22.55
C LYS A 140 8.30 7.11 22.71
N LYS A 141 8.54 7.90 21.67
CA LYS A 141 8.29 9.36 21.61
C LYS A 141 7.74 9.73 20.24
N THR A 142 6.99 10.83 20.17
CA THR A 142 6.57 11.39 18.88
C THR A 142 7.61 12.42 18.44
N LEU A 143 8.18 12.25 17.25
CA LEU A 143 9.20 13.10 16.65
C LEU A 143 8.66 13.87 15.46
N LYS A 144 9.40 14.89 15.04
CA LYS A 144 9.17 15.68 13.84
C LYS A 144 10.41 15.64 12.94
N THR A 145 10.21 15.46 11.65
CA THR A 145 11.26 15.43 10.62
C THR A 145 10.71 15.93 9.27
N THR A 146 11.51 15.86 8.20
CA THR A 146 11.07 16.13 6.82
C THR A 146 10.80 14.82 6.06
N ASP A 147 10.00 14.87 4.99
CA ASP A 147 9.74 13.72 4.09
C ASP A 147 11.04 13.03 3.66
N LEU A 148 11.97 13.80 3.08
CA LEU A 148 13.28 13.31 2.67
C LEU A 148 14.02 12.60 3.81
N LYS A 149 14.07 13.21 5.00
CA LYS A 149 14.82 12.63 6.12
C LYS A 149 14.12 11.43 6.75
N TYR A 150 12.79 11.38 6.70
CA TYR A 150 12.04 10.19 7.07
C TYR A 150 12.34 9.04 6.10
N LYS A 151 12.28 9.26 4.78
CA LYS A 151 12.56 8.23 3.76
C LYS A 151 14.02 7.77 3.78
N GLU A 152 14.96 8.67 4.08
CA GLU A 152 16.36 8.34 4.39
C GLU A 152 16.49 7.34 5.54
N THR A 153 15.60 7.35 6.53
CA THR A 153 15.60 6.41 7.66
C THR A 153 14.74 5.19 7.39
N PHE A 154 13.44 5.37 7.15
CA PHE A 154 12.40 4.34 7.20
C PHE A 154 11.88 3.86 5.82
N GLY A 155 12.48 4.28 4.71
CA GLY A 155 12.04 3.85 3.37
C GLY A 155 10.89 4.67 2.82
N LYS A 156 9.63 4.33 3.15
CA LYS A 156 8.42 4.94 2.57
C LYS A 156 7.48 5.59 3.59
N LEU A 157 6.84 6.68 3.18
CA LEU A 157 5.59 7.21 3.77
C LEU A 157 4.42 6.82 2.87
N PRO A 158 3.16 7.15 3.17
CA PRO A 158 2.04 7.05 2.23
C PRO A 158 1.71 8.35 1.50
N THR A 159 1.34 8.23 0.23
CA THR A 159 0.80 9.25 -0.70
C THR A 159 -0.13 8.56 -1.72
N TYR A 160 -0.89 9.35 -2.47
CA TYR A 160 -1.89 8.89 -3.43
C TYR A 160 -1.35 7.90 -4.49
N SER A 161 -0.19 8.18 -5.09
CA SER A 161 0.36 7.44 -6.25
C SER A 161 0.84 6.02 -5.94
N THR A 162 0.79 5.62 -4.67
CA THR A 162 1.61 4.52 -4.15
C THR A 162 0.87 3.75 -3.04
N VAL A 163 -0.43 4.01 -2.85
CA VAL A 163 -1.31 3.31 -1.88
C VAL A 163 -1.30 1.78 -1.99
N PHE A 164 -0.75 1.22 -3.06
CA PHE A 164 -0.57 -0.21 -3.29
C PHE A 164 0.76 -0.79 -2.77
N ASN A 165 1.49 -0.09 -1.90
CA ASN A 165 2.86 -0.36 -1.45
C ASN A 165 4.00 -0.03 -2.43
N TYR A 166 3.71 0.05 -3.73
CA TYR A 166 4.71 0.15 -4.80
C TYR A 166 4.49 1.35 -5.72
N ILE A 167 5.59 1.81 -6.30
CA ILE A 167 5.59 2.68 -7.48
C ILE A 167 5.49 1.76 -8.69
N ILE A 168 4.53 1.97 -9.58
CA ILE A 168 4.28 1.08 -10.72
C ILE A 168 4.29 1.90 -12.00
N THR A 169 5.29 1.65 -12.84
CA THR A 169 5.34 2.11 -14.23
C THR A 169 5.03 0.95 -15.19
N GLU A 170 4.85 1.24 -16.48
CA GLU A 170 4.67 0.19 -17.50
C GLU A 170 5.86 -0.79 -17.55
N ALA A 171 7.09 -0.30 -17.34
CA ALA A 171 8.30 -1.12 -17.33
C ALA A 171 8.40 -2.05 -16.10
N ASP A 172 7.58 -1.82 -15.07
CA ASP A 172 7.51 -2.65 -13.88
C ASP A 172 6.53 -3.82 -14.00
N ILE A 173 5.68 -3.85 -15.04
CA ILE A 173 4.67 -4.89 -15.21
C ILE A 173 5.26 -6.05 -16.04
N ILE A 174 5.50 -7.20 -15.40
CA ILE A 174 5.91 -8.44 -16.07
C ILE A 174 4.74 -9.02 -16.87
N SER A 175 3.55 -9.01 -16.27
CA SER A 175 2.31 -9.44 -16.92
C SER A 175 1.09 -8.89 -16.18
N SER A 176 -0.03 -8.76 -16.89
CA SER A 176 -1.32 -8.40 -16.33
C SER A 176 -2.43 -9.37 -16.75
N SER A 177 -3.53 -9.37 -16.00
CA SER A 177 -4.79 -10.02 -16.39
C SER A 177 -5.96 -9.31 -15.73
N ARG A 178 -7.16 -9.42 -16.31
CA ARG A 178 -8.36 -8.74 -15.80
C ARG A 178 -9.60 -9.62 -15.84
N VAL A 179 -10.55 -9.32 -14.96
CA VAL A 179 -11.92 -9.83 -14.97
C VAL A 179 -12.84 -8.62 -15.00
N VAL A 180 -13.47 -8.39 -16.15
CA VAL A 180 -14.38 -7.25 -16.39
C VAL A 180 -15.71 -7.82 -16.84
N ASN A 181 -16.72 -7.77 -15.97
CA ASN A 181 -18.07 -8.25 -16.23
C ASN A 181 -19.09 -7.57 -15.30
N ALA A 182 -20.37 -7.91 -15.46
CA ALA A 182 -21.49 -7.35 -14.70
C ALA A 182 -21.37 -7.49 -13.16
N ASP A 183 -20.56 -8.44 -12.68
CA ASP A 183 -20.38 -8.73 -11.26
C ASP A 183 -19.08 -8.17 -10.66
N LYS A 184 -18.08 -7.82 -11.49
CA LYS A 184 -16.70 -7.55 -11.05
C LYS A 184 -15.88 -6.76 -12.07
N LEU A 185 -15.10 -5.81 -11.57
CA LEU A 185 -14.04 -5.10 -12.29
C LEU A 185 -12.74 -5.29 -11.49
N GLU A 186 -11.96 -6.32 -11.83
CA GLU A 186 -10.73 -6.71 -11.14
C GLU A 186 -9.55 -6.76 -12.12
N PHE A 187 -8.41 -6.22 -11.69
CA PHE A 187 -7.18 -6.12 -12.49
C PHE A 187 -6.01 -6.64 -11.67
N LYS A 188 -5.18 -7.48 -12.26
CA LYS A 188 -4.06 -8.17 -11.60
C LYS A 188 -2.76 -7.86 -12.33
N PHE A 189 -1.73 -7.56 -11.57
CA PHE A 189 -0.40 -7.18 -12.04
C PHE A 189 0.64 -8.06 -11.36
N ASN A 190 1.49 -8.71 -12.15
CA ASN A 190 2.72 -9.33 -11.68
C ASN A 190 3.86 -8.34 -11.92
N LEU A 191 4.60 -7.98 -10.86
CA LEU A 191 5.49 -6.83 -10.84
C LEU A 191 6.97 -7.21 -10.75
N ASN A 192 7.82 -6.39 -11.37
CA ASN A 192 9.26 -6.52 -11.29
C ASN A 192 9.75 -6.23 -9.86
N THR A 193 10.18 -7.28 -9.16
CA THR A 193 10.57 -7.21 -7.75
C THR A 193 11.85 -6.41 -7.50
N THR A 194 12.64 -6.09 -8.54
CA THR A 194 13.89 -5.34 -8.38
C THR A 194 13.61 -3.87 -8.15
N THR A 195 12.82 -3.25 -9.02
CA THR A 195 12.50 -1.81 -9.05
C THR A 195 11.38 -1.44 -8.09
N THR A 196 10.27 -2.20 -8.09
CA THR A 196 9.03 -1.83 -7.36
C THR A 196 9.14 -1.89 -5.83
N THR A 197 10.15 -2.58 -5.29
CA THR A 197 10.24 -2.88 -3.85
C THR A 197 11.38 -2.15 -3.12
N GLU A 198 12.14 -1.26 -3.77
CA GLU A 198 13.34 -0.64 -3.17
C GLU A 198 13.04 0.09 -1.84
N GLU A 199 12.03 0.96 -1.80
CA GLU A 199 11.63 1.66 -0.57
C GLU A 199 11.01 0.71 0.48
N LEU A 200 10.28 -0.31 0.04
CA LEU A 200 9.64 -1.31 0.90
C LEU A 200 10.69 -2.19 1.61
N LYS A 201 11.71 -2.66 0.88
CA LYS A 201 12.86 -3.41 1.42
C LYS A 201 13.51 -2.66 2.58
N LYS A 202 13.66 -1.34 2.42
CA LYS A 202 14.25 -0.48 3.45
C LYS A 202 13.39 -0.35 4.69
N GLN A 203 12.08 -0.15 4.52
CA GLN A 203 11.15 -0.09 5.64
C GLN A 203 11.09 -1.40 6.43
N MET A 204 10.94 -2.53 5.72
CA MET A 204 10.92 -3.86 6.33
C MET A 204 12.21 -4.16 7.09
N LYS A 205 13.37 -3.69 6.59
CA LYS A 205 14.64 -3.85 7.32
C LYS A 205 14.61 -3.16 8.68
N VAL A 206 14.15 -1.91 8.74
CA VAL A 206 14.14 -1.12 9.99
C VAL A 206 13.08 -1.67 10.95
N PHE A 207 11.81 -1.59 10.58
CA PHE A 207 10.69 -1.96 11.45
C PHE A 207 10.64 -3.47 11.77
N GLY A 208 11.16 -4.33 10.88
CA GLY A 208 11.29 -5.77 11.13
C GLY A 208 12.55 -6.15 11.94
N GLY A 209 13.48 -5.21 12.17
CA GLY A 209 14.78 -5.46 12.79
C GLY A 209 15.55 -6.57 12.08
N LEU A 210 15.72 -6.45 10.75
CA LEU A 210 16.38 -7.42 9.89
C LEU A 210 17.88 -7.13 9.73
N SER A 211 18.69 -8.18 9.63
CA SER A 211 20.15 -8.05 9.46
C SER A 211 20.51 -7.49 8.07
N SER A 212 19.78 -7.94 7.04
CA SER A 212 19.92 -7.55 5.64
C SER A 212 18.63 -6.91 5.11
N TYR A 213 18.66 -6.36 3.89
CA TYR A 213 17.43 -6.05 3.16
C TYR A 213 16.79 -7.33 2.66
N PRO A 214 15.45 -7.42 2.62
CA PRO A 214 14.77 -8.59 2.07
C PRO A 214 14.92 -8.67 0.55
N THR A 215 14.88 -9.89 0.02
CA THR A 215 14.93 -10.17 -1.43
C THR A 215 13.56 -10.68 -1.87
N PHE A 216 12.86 -9.90 -2.68
CA PHE A 216 11.54 -10.26 -3.20
C PHE A 216 11.66 -11.14 -4.44
N GLU A 217 10.92 -12.24 -4.43
CA GLU A 217 10.88 -13.26 -5.48
C GLU A 217 9.57 -13.19 -6.28
N VAL A 218 8.45 -12.87 -5.59
CA VAL A 218 7.14 -12.62 -6.20
C VAL A 218 6.55 -11.34 -5.65
N VAL A 219 5.94 -10.53 -6.53
CA VAL A 219 5.08 -9.40 -6.16
C VAL A 219 3.87 -9.39 -7.08
N MET A 220 2.69 -9.66 -6.54
CA MET A 220 1.41 -9.53 -7.24
C MET A 220 0.53 -8.49 -6.57
N LEU A 221 -0.06 -7.60 -7.37
CA LEU A 221 -1.09 -6.66 -6.97
C LEU A 221 -2.41 -7.03 -7.66
N THR A 222 -3.48 -7.19 -6.90
CA THR A 222 -4.86 -7.27 -7.41
C THR A 222 -5.60 -6.02 -6.96
N ILE A 223 -6.22 -5.27 -7.88
CA ILE A 223 -7.11 -4.15 -7.55
C ILE A 223 -8.55 -4.47 -7.98
N VAL A 224 -9.52 -3.98 -7.21
CA VAL A 224 -10.95 -4.02 -7.53
C VAL A 224 -11.47 -2.59 -7.50
N ILE A 225 -12.19 -2.21 -8.54
CA ILE A 225 -12.68 -0.83 -8.77
C ILE A 225 -14.16 -0.79 -9.11
N ASP A 226 -14.75 0.41 -9.10
CA ASP A 226 -16.07 0.67 -9.70
C ASP A 226 -15.98 1.13 -11.16
N ALA A 227 -17.14 1.33 -11.80
CA ALA A 227 -17.26 1.80 -13.18
C ALA A 227 -16.81 3.26 -13.43
N ASN A 228 -16.39 3.95 -12.37
CA ASN A 228 -15.81 5.30 -12.36
C ASN A 228 -14.35 5.29 -11.90
N PHE A 229 -13.67 4.12 -11.93
CA PHE A 229 -12.29 3.93 -11.47
C PHE A 229 -12.04 4.21 -9.98
N ARG A 230 -13.09 4.29 -9.13
CA ARG A 230 -12.89 4.43 -7.69
C ARG A 230 -12.36 3.11 -7.13
N LEU A 231 -11.32 3.20 -6.30
CA LEU A 231 -10.72 2.04 -5.64
C LEU A 231 -11.68 1.48 -4.58
N ILE A 232 -12.10 0.22 -4.74
CA ILE A 232 -12.92 -0.49 -3.74
C ILE A 232 -12.02 -1.25 -2.77
N SER A 233 -11.12 -2.07 -3.31
CA SER A 233 -10.20 -2.90 -2.53
C SER A 233 -8.96 -3.22 -3.34
N PHE A 234 -7.90 -3.66 -2.66
CA PHE A 234 -6.75 -4.26 -3.31
C PHE A 234 -6.09 -5.31 -2.41
N ASP A 235 -5.53 -6.33 -3.03
CA ASP A 235 -4.75 -7.37 -2.38
C ASP A 235 -3.31 -7.33 -2.89
N ASN A 236 -2.33 -7.41 -1.99
CA ASN A 236 -0.93 -7.64 -2.31
C ASN A 236 -0.56 -9.07 -1.89
N HIS A 237 0.09 -9.81 -2.79
CA HIS A 237 0.72 -11.08 -2.49
C HIS A 237 2.22 -10.98 -2.78
N GLU A 238 3.05 -11.29 -1.79
CA GLU A 238 4.49 -11.10 -1.83
C GLU A 238 5.20 -12.38 -1.34
N GLU A 239 6.16 -12.90 -2.11
CA GLU A 239 7.10 -13.93 -1.65
C GLU A 239 8.50 -13.32 -1.55
N TYR A 240 9.16 -13.49 -0.41
CA TYR A 240 10.45 -12.86 -0.16
C TYR A 240 11.32 -13.57 0.90
N LEU A 241 12.63 -13.52 0.69
CA LEU A 241 13.64 -13.95 1.67
C LEU A 241 13.98 -12.80 2.63
N THR A 242 14.07 -13.10 3.93
CA THR A 242 14.57 -12.18 4.97
C THR A 242 15.69 -12.83 5.78
N ASN A 243 16.52 -12.03 6.45
CA ASN A 243 17.41 -12.52 7.50
C ASN A 243 17.14 -11.78 8.82
N LYS A 244 16.88 -12.53 9.89
CA LYS A 244 16.70 -11.97 11.24
C LYS A 244 17.52 -12.76 12.25
N ALA A 245 18.45 -12.11 12.95
CA ALA A 245 19.17 -12.76 14.03
C ALA A 245 18.25 -13.04 15.24
N PRO A 246 18.36 -14.19 15.94
CA PRO A 246 19.25 -15.33 15.68
C PRO A 246 18.64 -16.41 14.76
N LEU A 247 17.47 -16.17 14.16
CA LEU A 247 16.70 -17.15 13.37
C LEU A 247 17.36 -17.52 12.03
N GLY A 248 18.20 -16.64 11.47
CA GLY A 248 18.86 -16.85 10.18
C GLY A 248 18.01 -16.42 9.00
N ASP A 249 18.15 -17.12 7.87
CA ASP A 249 17.39 -16.87 6.64
C ASP A 249 16.00 -17.51 6.68
N ILE A 250 15.00 -16.76 6.24
CA ILE A 250 13.58 -17.07 6.40
C ILE A 250 12.85 -16.73 5.08
N HIS A 251 12.21 -17.72 4.45
CA HIS A 251 11.36 -17.51 3.27
C HIS A 251 9.92 -17.21 3.67
N CYS A 252 9.46 -15.99 3.42
CA CYS A 252 8.14 -15.49 3.81
C CYS A 252 7.20 -15.42 2.61
N ILE A 253 5.96 -15.88 2.81
CA ILE A 253 4.82 -15.63 1.91
C ILE A 253 3.89 -14.66 2.65
N GLN A 254 3.47 -13.57 2.02
CA GLN A 254 2.67 -12.52 2.64
C GLN A 254 1.47 -12.15 1.78
N ASP A 255 0.28 -12.35 2.35
CA ASP A 255 -0.99 -11.91 1.80
C ASP A 255 -1.49 -10.70 2.57
N LEU A 256 -1.91 -9.65 1.87
CA LEU A 256 -2.36 -8.39 2.46
C LEU A 256 -3.66 -8.00 1.77
N SER A 257 -4.75 -7.85 2.51
CA SER A 257 -6.05 -7.45 1.97
C SER A 257 -6.45 -6.07 2.47
N SER A 258 -6.75 -5.17 1.54
CA SER A 258 -7.03 -3.76 1.80
C SER A 258 -8.41 -3.36 1.30
N THR A 259 -9.20 -2.70 2.13
CA THR A 259 -10.52 -2.15 1.77
C THR A 259 -10.52 -0.64 1.91
N THR A 260 -11.06 0.06 0.92
CA THR A 260 -11.16 1.52 0.86
C THR A 260 -12.56 1.97 1.28
N TYR A 261 -12.61 3.00 2.12
CA TYR A 261 -13.80 3.65 2.64
C TYR A 261 -13.71 5.14 2.32
N TYR A 262 -14.78 5.70 1.76
CA TYR A 262 -14.86 7.12 1.41
C TYR A 262 -15.79 7.89 2.36
N GLU A 263 -16.66 7.16 3.06
CA GLU A 263 -17.70 7.64 3.96
C GLU A 263 -17.80 6.64 5.14
N ASP A 264 -18.54 6.97 6.19
CA ASP A 264 -18.84 6.09 7.34
C ASP A 264 -17.62 5.44 8.05
N TYR A 265 -16.55 6.21 8.27
CA TYR A 265 -15.39 5.79 9.07
C TYR A 265 -15.04 6.78 10.19
N GLU A 266 -14.47 6.27 11.29
CA GLU A 266 -14.00 7.08 12.40
C GLU A 266 -12.62 7.70 12.10
N LEU A 267 -12.43 8.98 12.47
CA LEU A 267 -11.13 9.65 12.33
C LEU A 267 -10.20 9.32 13.51
N PRO A 268 -8.88 9.16 13.26
CA PRO A 268 -7.89 8.97 14.33
C PRO A 268 -7.69 10.25 15.17
N ASP A 269 -7.09 10.12 16.36
CA ASP A 269 -6.61 11.26 17.16
C ASP A 269 -5.35 11.93 16.55
N TYR A 270 -5.47 12.40 15.31
CA TYR A 270 -4.39 13.11 14.62
C TYR A 270 -4.06 14.45 15.30
N LYS A 271 -5.04 15.08 15.97
CA LYS A 271 -4.85 16.34 16.70
C LYS A 271 -4.04 16.16 17.98
N GLY A 272 -4.37 15.16 18.80
CA GLY A 272 -3.59 14.81 19.99
C GLY A 272 -2.22 14.26 19.61
N PHE A 273 -2.11 13.51 18.51
CA PHE A 273 -0.81 13.10 17.94
C PHE A 273 0.08 14.29 17.59
N LEU A 274 -0.42 15.27 16.83
CA LEU A 274 0.31 16.51 16.56
C LEU A 274 0.69 17.26 17.84
N LYS A 275 -0.19 17.30 18.86
CA LYS A 275 0.11 17.96 20.14
C LYS A 275 1.31 17.32 20.84
N ARG A 276 1.39 15.98 20.86
CA ARG A 276 2.52 15.21 21.44
C ARG A 276 3.84 15.39 20.69
N ALA A 277 3.80 15.78 19.42
CA ALA A 277 4.99 16.00 18.59
C ALA A 277 5.58 17.42 18.68
N ASN A 278 4.87 18.35 19.32
CA ASN A 278 5.27 19.75 19.48
C ASN A 278 5.38 20.16 20.97
N SER A 279 5.42 19.18 21.88
CA SER A 279 5.61 19.32 23.33
C SER A 279 6.99 18.85 23.75
#